data_AF-A0A536SRZ1-F1
#
_entry.id   AF-A0A536SRZ1-F1
#
_cell.length_a   1.000
_cell.length_b   1.000
_cell.length_c   1.000
_cell.angle_alpha   90.00
_cell.angle_beta   90.00
_cell.angle_gamma   90.00
#
_symmetry.space_group_name_H-M   'P 1'
#
loop_
_entity.id
_entity.type
_entity.pdbx_description
1 polymer ?
#
loop_
_entity_poly.entity_id
_entity_poly.type
_entity_poly.pdbx_seq_one_letter_code
_entity_poly.pdbx_strand_id
1 'polypeptide(L)'
;MANCSLSNRLHPRGFSYVEILLSVVLLTVLLVPALQALQTGIAGGQNSSLAARQLTLRDKMEQVLAKPFADLYTQTYLAGGNTTSANGPFSDPVGAPGRRNVVLYRYDASPGALNPNPNDTGLVFVSVYYEAEGNANGLNTLVGRWW
;
A
#
# COMPACT_ATOMS: atom_id res chain seq x y z
N MET A 1 33.81 68.16 -42.58
CA MET A 1 32.92 67.48 -41.61
C MET A 1 33.45 66.08 -41.38
N ALA A 2 33.45 65.58 -40.15
CA ALA A 2 34.01 64.27 -39.80
C ALA A 2 32.98 63.44 -39.03
N ASN A 3 32.74 62.20 -39.48
CA ASN A 3 31.87 61.24 -38.79
C ASN A 3 32.73 60.06 -38.32
N CYS A 4 32.98 59.96 -37.02
CA CYS A 4 33.68 58.83 -36.42
C CYS A 4 32.73 57.62 -36.32
N SER A 5 32.97 56.59 -37.11
CA SER A 5 32.24 55.33 -37.01
C SER A 5 32.68 54.55 -35.77
N LEU A 6 31.80 54.45 -34.76
CA LEU A 6 32.03 53.67 -33.55
C LEU A 6 31.89 52.17 -33.85
N SER A 7 32.99 51.54 -34.27
CA SER A 7 33.05 50.09 -34.49
C SER A 7 33.00 49.35 -33.13
N ASN A 8 31.79 48.97 -32.69
CA ASN A 8 31.60 48.20 -31.46
C ASN A 8 32.13 46.76 -31.62
N ARG A 9 33.42 46.56 -31.33
CA ARG A 9 34.06 45.24 -31.38
C ARG A 9 33.61 44.39 -30.19
N LEU A 10 32.57 43.58 -30.40
CA LEU A 10 32.30 42.41 -29.56
C LEU A 10 33.53 41.50 -29.62
N HIS A 11 34.29 41.45 -28.52
CA HIS A 11 35.49 40.62 -28.44
C HIS A 11 35.08 39.14 -28.35
N PRO A 12 35.62 38.24 -29.19
CA PRO A 12 35.36 36.81 -29.05
C PRO A 12 35.93 36.33 -27.72
N ARG A 13 35.05 35.86 -26.83
CA ARG A 13 35.42 35.50 -25.44
C ARG A 13 36.21 34.20 -25.42
N GLY A 14 37.52 34.28 -25.17
CA GLY A 14 38.41 33.14 -24.96
C GLY A 14 38.10 32.25 -23.74
N PHE A 15 37.02 32.52 -23.01
CA PHE A 15 36.57 31.72 -21.86
C PHE A 15 35.86 30.42 -22.23
N SER A 16 35.39 30.25 -23.48
CA SER A 16 34.55 29.11 -23.88
C SER A 16 35.14 27.73 -23.54
N TYR A 17 36.47 27.54 -23.66
CA TYR A 17 37.11 26.27 -23.31
C TYR A 17 37.08 25.99 -21.79
N VAL A 18 37.26 27.03 -20.96
CA VAL A 18 37.18 26.94 -19.50
C VAL A 18 35.73 26.71 -19.06
N GLU A 19 34.77 27.35 -19.72
CA GLU A 19 33.33 27.22 -19.49
C GLU A 19 32.82 25.81 -19.83
N ILE A 20 33.32 25.21 -20.91
CA ILE A 20 33.07 23.80 -21.28
C ILE A 20 33.67 22.85 -20.24
N LEU A 21 34.94 23.03 -19.84
CA LEU A 21 35.57 22.20 -18.82
C LEU A 21 34.84 22.28 -17.47
N LEU A 22 34.45 23.49 -17.04
CA LEU A 22 33.67 23.71 -15.82
C LEU A 22 32.30 23.02 -15.91
N SER A 23 31.63 23.10 -17.07
CA SER A 23 30.36 22.43 -17.31
C SER A 23 30.48 20.91 -17.24
N VAL A 24 31.54 20.32 -17.80
CA VAL A 24 31.81 18.86 -17.71
C VAL A 24 32.07 18.44 -16.26
N VAL A 25 32.85 19.20 -15.49
CA VAL A 25 33.12 18.93 -14.06
C VAL A 25 31.84 19.03 -13.21
N LEU A 26 31.00 20.04 -13.45
CA LEU A 26 29.70 20.16 -12.77
C LEU A 26 28.78 18.99 -13.13
N LEU A 27 28.75 18.55 -14.39
CA LEU A 27 27.92 17.45 -14.85
C LEU A 27 28.34 16.12 -14.22
N THR A 28 29.64 15.81 -14.14
CA THR A 28 30.10 14.55 -13.49
C THR A 28 29.84 14.53 -11.98
N VAL A 29 29.98 15.67 -11.29
CA VAL A 29 29.65 15.80 -9.86
C VAL A 29 28.15 15.63 -9.60
N LEU A 30 27.30 16.19 -10.47
CA LEU A 30 25.83 16.10 -10.34
C LEU A 30 25.25 14.75 -10.80
N LEU A 31 25.96 14.00 -11.65
CA LEU A 31 25.45 12.75 -12.23
C LEU A 31 25.14 11.68 -11.17
N VAL A 32 25.96 11.57 -10.12
CA VAL A 32 25.78 10.58 -9.04
C VAL A 32 24.49 10.83 -8.24
N PRO A 33 24.25 12.01 -7.64
CA PRO A 33 22.98 12.28 -6.95
C PRO A 33 21.78 12.31 -7.91
N ALA A 34 21.95 12.69 -9.17
CA ALA A 34 20.87 12.62 -10.16
C ALA A 34 20.43 11.17 -10.46
N LEU A 35 21.37 10.22 -10.59
CA LEU A 35 21.06 8.81 -10.75
C LEU A 35 20.41 8.21 -9.49
N GLN A 36 20.86 8.58 -8.30
CA GLN A 36 20.25 8.16 -7.03
C GLN A 36 18.82 8.69 -6.89
N ALA A 37 18.58 9.95 -7.23
CA ALA A 37 17.25 10.55 -7.26
C ALA A 37 16.32 9.87 -8.28
N LEU A 38 16.83 9.55 -9.49
CA LEU A 38 16.08 8.83 -10.52
C LEU A 38 15.70 7.41 -10.07
N GLN A 39 16.64 6.65 -9.50
CA GLN A 39 16.38 5.33 -8.93
C GLN A 39 15.32 5.39 -7.82
N THR A 40 15.41 6.38 -6.94
CA THR A 40 14.45 6.63 -5.86
C THR A 40 13.06 6.98 -6.41
N GLY A 41 12.99 7.81 -7.46
CA GLY A 41 11.73 8.16 -8.13
C GLY A 41 11.06 6.96 -8.82
N ILE A 42 11.84 6.10 -9.49
CA ILE A 42 11.34 4.87 -10.12
C ILE A 42 10.80 3.90 -9.06
N ALA A 43 11.55 3.69 -7.97
CA ALA A 43 11.12 2.83 -6.86
C ALA A 43 9.88 3.38 -6.13
N GLY A 44 9.79 4.70 -5.94
CA GLY A 44 8.60 5.35 -5.37
C GLY A 44 7.37 5.18 -6.27
N GLY A 45 7.51 5.40 -7.58
CA GLY A 45 6.42 5.30 -8.55
C GLY A 45 5.75 3.93 -8.59
N GLN A 46 6.53 2.83 -8.54
CA GLN A 46 6.00 1.46 -8.55
C GLN A 46 5.18 1.13 -7.28
N ASN A 47 5.61 1.63 -6.12
CA ASN A 47 4.99 1.35 -4.82
C ASN A 47 3.68 2.11 -4.55
N SER A 48 3.32 3.09 -5.38
CA SER A 48 2.02 3.78 -5.34
C SER A 48 0.83 2.81 -5.29
N SER A 49 0.94 1.69 -6.01
CA SER A 49 -0.07 0.63 -6.07
C SER A 49 -0.25 -0.11 -4.74
N LEU A 50 0.85 -0.41 -4.04
CA LEU A 50 0.85 -1.09 -2.73
C LEU A 50 0.27 -0.21 -1.64
N ALA A 51 0.61 1.09 -1.63
CA ALA A 51 0.02 2.05 -0.69
C ALA A 51 -1.51 2.16 -0.87
N ALA A 52 -1.99 2.28 -2.11
CA ALA A 52 -3.42 2.32 -2.42
C ALA A 52 -4.15 1.00 -2.09
N ARG A 53 -3.51 -0.15 -2.34
CA ARG A 53 -4.02 -1.47 -1.92
C ARG A 53 -4.17 -1.58 -0.40
N GLN A 54 -3.18 -1.12 0.35
CA GLN A 54 -3.24 -1.20 1.82
C GLN A 54 -4.31 -0.27 2.41
N LEU A 55 -4.54 0.90 1.81
CA LEU A 55 -5.65 1.78 2.19
C LEU A 55 -7.02 1.15 1.86
N THR A 56 -7.16 0.48 0.72
CA THR A 56 -8.42 -0.19 0.33
C THR A 56 -8.67 -1.53 1.04
N LEU A 57 -7.64 -2.17 1.60
CA LEU A 57 -7.81 -3.24 2.61
C LEU A 57 -8.25 -2.67 3.97
N ARG A 58 -7.71 -1.53 4.42
CA ARG A 58 -8.11 -0.87 5.67
C ARG A 58 -9.57 -0.41 5.64
N ASP A 59 -9.98 0.29 4.57
CA ASP A 59 -11.37 0.62 4.27
C ASP A 59 -12.31 -0.60 4.41
N LYS A 60 -11.95 -1.72 3.79
CA LYS A 60 -12.74 -2.95 3.87
C LYS A 60 -12.77 -3.55 5.28
N MET A 61 -11.65 -3.50 6.01
CA MET A 61 -11.58 -3.92 7.40
C MET A 61 -12.49 -3.04 8.27
N GLU A 62 -12.42 -1.71 8.14
CA GLU A 62 -13.25 -0.75 8.86
C GLU A 62 -14.75 -0.95 8.57
N GLN A 63 -15.14 -1.24 7.32
CA GLN A 63 -16.51 -1.61 6.95
C GLN A 63 -17.02 -2.90 7.61
N VAL A 64 -16.14 -3.87 7.88
CA VAL A 64 -16.46 -5.12 8.59
C VAL A 64 -16.52 -4.87 10.11
N LEU A 65 -15.56 -4.13 10.66
CA LEU A 65 -15.48 -3.76 12.07
C LEU A 65 -16.61 -2.81 12.52
N ALA A 66 -17.20 -2.05 11.59
CA ALA A 66 -18.38 -1.24 11.83
C ALA A 66 -19.68 -2.06 11.98
N LYS A 67 -19.63 -3.39 11.85
CA LYS A 67 -20.79 -4.28 12.09
C LYS A 67 -20.89 -4.67 13.57
N PRO A 68 -22.12 -4.83 14.11
CA PRO A 68 -22.31 -5.39 15.45
C PRO A 68 -21.58 -6.72 15.63
N PHE A 69 -20.99 -6.94 16.80
CA PHE A 69 -20.34 -8.22 17.14
C PHE A 69 -21.27 -9.42 16.93
N ALA A 70 -22.57 -9.27 17.21
CA ALA A 70 -23.57 -10.32 17.00
C ALA A 70 -23.66 -10.76 15.53
N ASP A 71 -23.69 -9.81 14.59
CA ASP A 71 -23.72 -10.10 13.15
C ASP A 71 -22.46 -10.86 12.74
N LEU A 72 -21.27 -10.36 13.13
CA LEU A 72 -19.99 -11.01 12.87
C LEU A 72 -19.93 -12.42 13.48
N TYR A 73 -20.46 -12.61 14.69
CA TYR A 73 -20.46 -13.90 15.40
C TYR A 73 -21.40 -14.92 14.74
N THR A 74 -22.61 -14.54 14.34
CA THR A 74 -23.51 -15.46 13.59
C THR A 74 -22.88 -15.92 12.28
N GLN A 75 -22.13 -15.04 11.63
CA GLN A 75 -21.40 -15.32 10.39
C GLN A 75 -20.14 -16.21 10.58
N THR A 76 -19.82 -16.60 11.82
CA THR A 76 -18.83 -17.65 12.13
C THR A 76 -19.42 -19.06 12.25
N TYR A 77 -20.75 -19.20 12.22
CA TYR A 77 -21.44 -20.43 12.54
C TYR A 77 -21.79 -21.24 11.28
N LEU A 78 -21.18 -22.41 11.14
CA LEU A 78 -21.59 -23.44 10.19
C LEU A 78 -22.11 -24.67 10.93
N ALA A 79 -23.05 -25.39 10.30
CA ALA A 79 -23.44 -26.72 10.75
C ALA A 79 -22.21 -27.64 10.73
N GLY A 80 -21.67 -27.95 11.91
CA GLY A 80 -20.43 -28.73 12.08
C GLY A 80 -19.23 -27.94 12.62
N GLY A 81 -19.27 -26.61 12.76
CA GLY A 81 -18.19 -25.88 13.42
C GLY A 81 -18.01 -24.40 13.06
N ASN A 82 -16.78 -24.04 12.72
CA ASN A 82 -16.24 -22.69 12.66
C ASN A 82 -15.71 -22.40 11.24
N THR A 83 -15.98 -21.20 10.70
CA THR A 83 -15.76 -20.86 9.28
C THR A 83 -14.31 -20.47 8.97
N THR A 84 -13.52 -21.35 8.36
CA THR A 84 -12.19 -21.00 7.83
C THR A 84 -12.22 -20.47 6.38
N SER A 85 -13.39 -20.46 5.74
CA SER A 85 -13.59 -20.00 4.36
C SER A 85 -13.97 -18.52 4.26
N ALA A 86 -13.80 -17.94 3.07
CA ALA A 86 -14.23 -16.57 2.78
C ALA A 86 -15.76 -16.43 2.95
N ASN A 87 -16.18 -15.52 3.81
CA ASN A 87 -17.57 -15.21 4.10
C ASN A 87 -18.17 -14.40 2.93
N GLY A 88 -19.15 -14.98 2.23
CA GLY A 88 -19.80 -14.36 1.08
C GLY A 88 -20.41 -12.98 1.36
N PRO A 89 -21.27 -12.83 2.39
CA PRO A 89 -21.90 -11.55 2.75
C PRO A 89 -20.95 -10.36 3.00
N PHE A 90 -19.74 -10.61 3.49
CA PHE A 90 -18.75 -9.54 3.75
C PHE A 90 -17.66 -9.42 2.68
N SER A 91 -17.35 -10.48 1.93
CA SER A 91 -16.38 -10.43 0.82
C SER A 91 -16.89 -9.57 -0.34
N ASP A 92 -15.97 -9.10 -1.19
CA ASP A 92 -16.35 -8.52 -2.48
C ASP A 92 -16.87 -9.61 -3.44
N PRO A 93 -17.70 -9.28 -4.47
CA PRO A 93 -18.27 -10.25 -5.39
C PRO A 93 -17.23 -11.09 -6.15
N VAL A 94 -17.59 -12.36 -6.42
CA VAL A 94 -16.77 -13.28 -7.24
C VAL A 94 -16.52 -12.66 -8.61
N GLY A 95 -15.26 -12.62 -9.05
CA GLY A 95 -14.86 -12.03 -10.33
C GLY A 95 -14.65 -10.51 -10.33
N ALA A 96 -14.82 -9.82 -9.18
CA ALA A 96 -14.50 -8.40 -9.08
C ALA A 96 -12.98 -8.15 -9.26
N PRO A 97 -12.53 -7.12 -10.02
CA PRO A 97 -11.13 -6.79 -10.13
C PRO A 97 -10.60 -6.31 -8.77
N GLY A 98 -9.55 -6.96 -8.26
CA GLY A 98 -9.02 -6.66 -6.92
C GLY A 98 -9.94 -7.11 -5.78
N ARG A 99 -10.74 -8.16 -5.97
CA ARG A 99 -11.64 -8.74 -4.95
C ARG A 99 -10.95 -8.94 -3.60
N ARG A 100 -11.50 -8.31 -2.55
CA ARG A 100 -11.11 -8.51 -1.14
C ARG A 100 -12.01 -9.58 -0.52
N ASN A 101 -11.42 -10.70 -0.10
CA ASN A 101 -12.11 -11.75 0.65
C ASN A 101 -12.01 -11.45 2.15
N VAL A 102 -13.10 -11.71 2.87
CA VAL A 102 -13.20 -11.55 4.33
C VAL A 102 -13.38 -12.93 4.95
N VAL A 103 -12.50 -13.33 5.87
CA VAL A 103 -12.63 -14.56 6.67
C VAL A 103 -12.92 -14.19 8.11
N LEU A 104 -13.90 -14.85 8.71
CA LEU A 104 -14.33 -14.66 10.10
C LEU A 104 -14.30 -16.00 10.82
N TYR A 105 -13.70 -16.10 12.01
CA TYR A 105 -13.85 -17.30 12.84
C TYR A 105 -13.77 -17.00 14.34
N ARG A 106 -14.44 -17.83 15.16
CA ARG A 106 -14.31 -17.78 16.63
C ARG A 106 -12.87 -18.14 17.02
N TYR A 107 -12.26 -17.32 17.86
CA TYR A 107 -10.87 -17.47 18.29
C TYR A 107 -10.80 -17.73 19.79
N ASP A 108 -9.84 -18.54 20.23
CA ASP A 108 -9.51 -18.73 21.64
C ASP A 108 -8.08 -18.21 21.89
N ALA A 109 -7.98 -17.23 22.79
CA ALA A 109 -6.72 -16.59 23.14
C ALA A 109 -5.83 -17.46 24.06
N SER A 110 -6.38 -18.50 24.70
CA SER A 110 -5.61 -19.40 25.57
C SER A 110 -4.69 -20.37 24.80
N PRO A 111 -5.17 -21.15 23.81
CA PRO A 111 -4.33 -21.92 22.90
C PRO A 111 -3.83 -21.11 21.68
N GLY A 112 -4.32 -19.88 21.48
CA GLY A 112 -3.98 -19.04 20.33
C GLY A 112 -4.53 -19.57 18.99
N ALA A 113 -5.74 -20.13 19.00
CA ALA A 113 -6.24 -20.98 17.92
C ALA A 113 -7.72 -20.74 17.56
N LEU A 114 -8.19 -21.43 16.52
CA LEU A 114 -9.62 -21.59 16.21
C LEU A 114 -10.34 -22.18 17.43
N ASN A 115 -11.38 -21.52 17.94
CA ASN A 115 -12.21 -22.08 19.00
C ASN A 115 -13.17 -23.15 18.42
N PRO A 116 -13.09 -24.43 18.84
CA PRO A 116 -14.06 -25.45 18.44
C PRO A 116 -15.36 -25.36 19.26
N ASN A 117 -15.30 -24.86 20.50
CA ASN A 117 -16.42 -24.82 21.43
C ASN A 117 -17.52 -23.85 20.91
N PRO A 118 -18.79 -24.29 20.78
CA PRO A 118 -19.90 -23.37 20.51
C PRO A 118 -20.19 -22.44 21.69
N ASN A 119 -19.83 -22.86 22.91
CA ASN A 119 -20.13 -22.15 24.17
C ASN A 119 -19.05 -21.10 24.52
N ASP A 120 -18.76 -20.25 23.54
CA ASP A 120 -18.13 -18.92 23.67
C ASP A 120 -16.63 -18.82 24.01
N THR A 121 -16.05 -17.71 23.56
CA THR A 121 -14.74 -17.13 23.95
C THR A 121 -14.74 -15.58 23.88
N GLY A 122 -15.86 -14.95 23.50
CA GLY A 122 -15.99 -13.51 23.34
C GLY A 122 -15.15 -12.89 22.20
N LEU A 123 -14.50 -13.71 21.36
CA LEU A 123 -13.50 -13.26 20.37
C LEU A 123 -13.80 -13.81 18.97
N VAL A 124 -13.87 -12.90 18.00
CA VAL A 124 -13.92 -13.20 16.56
C VAL A 124 -12.64 -12.71 15.90
N PHE A 125 -11.90 -13.59 15.26
CA PHE A 125 -10.81 -13.23 14.36
C PHE A 125 -11.38 -12.78 13.02
N VAL A 126 -10.89 -11.66 12.53
CA VAL A 126 -11.27 -11.04 11.26
C VAL A 126 -10.02 -10.92 10.39
N SER A 127 -10.06 -11.48 9.20
CA SER A 127 -9.02 -11.36 8.19
C SER A 127 -9.59 -10.81 6.88
N VAL A 128 -8.88 -9.87 6.26
CA VAL A 128 -9.25 -9.27 4.97
C VAL A 128 -8.03 -9.29 4.06
N TYR A 129 -8.13 -9.98 2.92
CA TYR A 129 -7.02 -10.16 1.98
C TYR A 129 -7.48 -10.19 0.52
N TYR A 130 -6.57 -9.93 -0.42
CA TYR A 130 -6.87 -10.03 -1.86
C TYR A 130 -6.89 -11.50 -2.31
N GLU A 131 -7.92 -11.89 -3.06
CA GLU A 131 -8.06 -13.29 -3.55
C GLU A 131 -6.83 -13.77 -4.33
N ALA A 132 -6.19 -12.89 -5.11
CA ALA A 132 -4.99 -13.20 -5.90
C ALA A 132 -3.68 -13.28 -5.08
N GLU A 133 -3.66 -12.81 -3.84
CA GLU A 133 -2.47 -12.77 -2.97
C GLU A 133 -2.57 -13.75 -1.78
N GLY A 134 -3.80 -14.18 -1.44
CA GLY A 134 -4.06 -15.00 -0.26
C GLY A 134 -3.81 -14.26 1.06
N ASN A 135 -3.89 -14.98 2.17
CA ASN A 135 -3.80 -14.40 3.52
C ASN A 135 -2.37 -13.94 3.91
N ALA A 136 -1.36 -14.16 3.06
CA ALA A 136 0.03 -13.77 3.35
C ALA A 136 0.20 -12.24 3.49
N ASN A 137 -0.54 -11.47 2.68
CA ASN A 137 -0.59 -10.00 2.71
C ASN A 137 -1.87 -9.47 3.37
N GLY A 138 -2.57 -10.30 4.15
CA GLY A 138 -3.85 -9.96 4.76
C GLY A 138 -3.74 -8.97 5.93
N LEU A 139 -4.76 -8.13 6.09
CA LEU A 139 -5.00 -7.43 7.36
C LEU A 139 -5.77 -8.35 8.30
N ASN A 140 -5.23 -8.58 9.48
CA ASN A 140 -5.76 -9.50 10.49
C ASN A 140 -5.99 -8.75 11.80
N THR A 141 -7.10 -9.02 12.49
CA THR A 141 -7.43 -8.43 13.80
C THR A 141 -8.32 -9.34 14.64
N LEU A 142 -8.42 -9.04 15.93
CA LEU A 142 -9.31 -9.71 16.88
C LEU A 142 -10.37 -8.71 17.36
N VAL A 143 -11.64 -9.07 17.19
CA VAL A 143 -12.78 -8.31 17.70
C VAL A 143 -13.27 -8.98 18.96
N GLY A 144 -13.14 -8.29 20.10
CA GLY A 144 -13.80 -8.67 21.34
C GLY A 144 -15.29 -8.31 21.33
N ARG A 145 -16.06 -8.99 22.16
CA ARG A 145 -17.38 -8.51 22.59
C ARG A 145 -17.20 -7.27 23.47
N TRP A 146 -18.09 -6.29 23.29
CA TRP A 146 -18.20 -5.10 24.12
C TRP A 146 -19.64 -5.02 24.66
N TRP A 147 -19.80 -5.18 25.98
CA TRP A 147 -21.07 -5.15 26.73
C TRP A 147 -20.78 -4.94 28.23
#